data_AF-A0A520MU99-F1
#
_entry.id   AF-A0A520MU99-F1
#
_cell.length_a   1.000
_cell.length_b   1.000
_cell.length_c   1.000
_cell.angle_alpha   90.00
_cell.angle_beta   90.00
_cell.angle_gamma   90.00
#
_symmetry.space_group_name_H-M   'P 1'
#
loop_
_entity.id
_entity.type
_entity.pdbx_description
1 polymer ?
#
loop_
_entity_poly.entity_id
_entity_poly.type
_entity_poly.pdbx_seq_one_letter_code
_entity_poly.pdbx_strand_id
1 'polypeptide(L)'
;MYKLGVMGKGISYSLSPQIHKEFAKQFDIKIDYQIYDIEDDPLNFVEDFFAKGGLGLNITKPYKEIFTQNLVTEPESINCIYDNGTKRTSTDGVGFINDLQSKKIDYTNMNIMVYGLGGASKSILNSIKTSRNLFVASRTEANIEEAIKKNPNFKKYNGQSLDLVISCAQNLDLNTTKHFEHLNLSQNTLLYDINYSNQTNKLFSDLSIVGKNNFYNGIGMLVEQASECFKLWFNKKPEVEEIKSKLNERL
;
A
#
# COMPACT_ATOMS: atom_id res chain seq x y z
N MET A 1 -26.58 11.07 2.20
CA MET A 1 -25.50 10.43 1.44
C MET A 1 -24.20 10.84 2.10
N TYR A 2 -23.34 9.90 2.46
CA TYR A 2 -22.10 10.20 3.17
C TYR A 2 -21.02 10.67 2.20
N LYS A 3 -20.43 11.84 2.45
CA LYS A 3 -19.35 12.40 1.63
C LYS A 3 -18.03 11.76 2.02
N LEU A 4 -17.41 11.08 1.06
CA LEU A 4 -16.14 10.38 1.17
C LEU A 4 -15.25 10.71 -0.03
N GLY A 5 -14.00 10.29 0.02
CA GLY A 5 -13.17 10.33 -1.18
C GLY A 5 -11.76 9.85 -0.97
N VAL A 6 -10.98 9.97 -2.03
CA VAL A 6 -9.52 9.81 -2.03
C VAL A 6 -8.88 11.10 -2.49
N MET A 7 -7.86 11.55 -1.77
CA MET A 7 -7.04 12.68 -2.19
C MET A 7 -5.59 12.28 -2.44
N GLY A 8 -4.96 12.96 -3.38
CA GLY A 8 -3.58 12.71 -3.82
C GLY A 8 -3.24 13.64 -4.97
N LYS A 9 -2.10 13.38 -5.63
CA LYS A 9 -1.66 14.15 -6.80
C LYS A 9 -1.39 13.25 -7.99
N GLY A 10 -1.97 13.55 -9.14
CA GLY A 10 -1.94 12.73 -10.34
C GLY A 10 -2.60 11.37 -10.10
N ILE A 11 -3.87 11.39 -9.67
CA ILE A 11 -4.61 10.20 -9.19
C ILE A 11 -5.96 9.99 -9.86
N SER A 12 -6.22 10.67 -10.98
CA SER A 12 -7.45 10.52 -11.78
C SER A 12 -7.80 9.07 -12.16
N TYR A 13 -6.79 8.18 -12.23
CA TYR A 13 -6.96 6.75 -12.51
C TYR A 13 -7.30 5.89 -11.28
N SER A 14 -7.49 6.48 -10.10
CA SER A 14 -7.72 5.71 -8.87
C SER A 14 -8.94 4.80 -8.95
N LEU A 15 -8.77 3.54 -8.56
CA LEU A 15 -9.86 2.55 -8.47
C LEU A 15 -10.66 2.65 -7.17
N SER A 16 -10.22 3.45 -6.19
CA SER A 16 -10.89 3.58 -4.88
C SER A 16 -12.40 3.93 -4.98
N PRO A 17 -12.85 4.85 -5.87
CA PRO A 17 -14.28 5.13 -6.00
C PRO A 17 -15.09 3.91 -6.42
N GLN A 18 -14.58 3.07 -7.33
CA GLN A 18 -15.26 1.85 -7.72
C GLN A 18 -15.35 0.88 -6.54
N ILE A 19 -14.22 0.65 -5.85
CA ILE A 19 -14.13 -0.27 -4.71
C ILE A 19 -15.11 0.12 -3.60
N HIS A 20 -15.07 1.38 -3.15
CA HIS A 20 -15.94 1.84 -2.07
C HIS A 20 -17.42 1.86 -2.47
N LYS A 21 -17.75 2.12 -3.74
CA LYS A 21 -19.13 2.00 -4.24
C LYS A 21 -19.64 0.56 -4.17
N GLU A 22 -18.80 -0.42 -4.53
CA GLU A 22 -19.17 -1.84 -4.38
C GLU A 22 -19.34 -2.24 -2.91
N PHE A 23 -18.46 -1.79 -2.01
CA PHE A 23 -18.63 -2.02 -0.56
C PHE A 23 -19.92 -1.41 -0.02
N ALA A 24 -20.24 -0.18 -0.42
CA ALA A 24 -21.47 0.50 -0.01
C ALA A 24 -22.73 -0.28 -0.42
N LYS A 25 -22.75 -0.85 -1.63
CA LYS A 25 -23.87 -1.68 -2.12
C LYS A 25 -24.12 -2.91 -1.24
N GLN A 26 -23.07 -3.54 -0.70
CA GLN A 26 -23.21 -4.71 0.16
C GLN A 26 -24.01 -4.43 1.44
N PHE A 27 -24.09 -3.15 1.86
CA PHE A 27 -24.73 -2.75 3.11
C PHE A 27 -25.88 -1.74 2.93
N ASP A 28 -26.33 -1.50 1.69
CA ASP A 28 -27.32 -0.46 1.35
C ASP A 28 -26.95 0.95 1.88
N ILE A 29 -25.65 1.26 1.88
CA ILE A 29 -25.13 2.56 2.35
C ILE A 29 -25.01 3.51 1.15
N LYS A 30 -25.67 4.67 1.22
CA LYS A 30 -25.54 5.71 0.19
C LYS A 30 -24.31 6.58 0.45
N ILE A 31 -23.28 6.41 -0.37
CA ILE A 31 -22.05 7.21 -0.34
C ILE A 31 -21.88 8.08 -1.59
N ASP A 32 -21.18 9.20 -1.42
CA ASP A 32 -20.60 10.00 -2.48
C ASP A 32 -19.08 9.93 -2.33
N TYR A 33 -18.44 9.03 -3.08
CA TYR A 33 -17.00 8.83 -3.04
C TYR A 33 -16.34 9.46 -4.26
N GLN A 34 -15.57 10.53 -4.05
CA GLN A 34 -14.96 11.33 -5.11
C GLN A 34 -13.42 11.21 -5.12
N ILE A 35 -12.84 11.53 -6.28
CA ILE A 35 -11.40 11.72 -6.42
C ILE A 35 -11.12 13.21 -6.28
N TYR A 36 -10.19 13.56 -5.40
CA TYR A 36 -9.71 14.91 -5.20
C TYR A 36 -8.24 14.96 -5.60
N ASP A 37 -8.00 15.34 -6.86
CA ASP A 37 -6.65 15.52 -7.39
C ASP A 37 -6.15 16.92 -7.00
N ILE A 38 -5.33 16.95 -5.95
CA ILE A 38 -4.89 18.18 -5.28
C ILE A 38 -3.45 18.45 -5.70
N GLU A 39 -3.21 19.62 -6.30
CA GLU A 39 -1.87 20.04 -6.71
C GLU A 39 -1.08 20.64 -5.55
N ASP A 40 -1.75 21.48 -4.75
CA ASP A 40 -1.19 22.32 -3.70
C ASP A 40 -2.04 22.29 -2.42
N ASP A 41 -1.39 22.52 -1.27
CA ASP A 41 -2.00 22.65 0.06
C ASP A 41 -2.96 21.52 0.48
N PRO A 42 -2.45 20.28 0.64
CA PRO A 42 -3.27 19.15 1.04
C PRO A 42 -3.86 19.29 2.44
N LEU A 43 -3.24 20.07 3.33
CA LEU A 43 -3.72 20.27 4.70
C LEU A 43 -5.00 21.10 4.72
N ASN A 44 -5.00 22.26 4.05
CA ASN A 44 -6.18 23.11 3.95
C ASN A 44 -7.33 22.40 3.23
N PHE A 45 -7.05 21.60 2.20
CA PHE A 45 -8.09 20.79 1.55
C PHE A 45 -8.77 19.84 2.55
N VAL A 46 -8.00 19.14 3.39
CA VAL A 46 -8.55 18.22 4.40
C VAL A 46 -9.41 18.96 5.41
N GLU A 47 -8.94 20.10 5.90
CA GLU A 47 -9.70 20.95 6.84
C GLU A 47 -11.04 21.39 6.23
N ASP A 48 -11.04 21.92 5.00
CA ASP A 48 -12.25 22.34 4.30
C ASP A 48 -13.19 21.16 3.99
N PHE A 49 -12.64 20.01 3.59
CA PHE A 49 -13.43 18.80 3.31
C PHE A 49 -14.25 18.36 4.52
N PHE A 50 -13.63 18.33 5.71
CA PHE A 50 -14.29 17.95 6.95
C PHE A 50 -15.19 19.07 7.51
N ALA A 51 -14.80 20.35 7.37
CA ALA A 51 -15.66 21.49 7.71
C ALA A 51 -16.97 21.51 6.91
N LYS A 52 -16.95 20.99 5.68
CA LYS A 52 -18.13 20.81 4.80
C LYS A 52 -18.87 19.49 5.01
N GLY A 53 -18.66 18.80 6.13
CA GLY A 53 -19.40 17.59 6.50
C GLY A 53 -18.90 16.30 5.83
N GLY A 54 -17.63 16.25 5.43
CA GLY A 54 -16.97 15.01 5.03
C GLY A 54 -16.97 13.98 6.16
N LEU A 55 -17.34 12.73 5.88
CA LEU A 55 -17.33 11.65 6.88
C LEU A 55 -15.93 11.04 7.05
N GLY A 56 -15.20 10.90 5.94
CA GLY A 56 -13.95 10.17 5.88
C GLY A 56 -13.22 10.37 4.56
N LEU A 57 -11.89 10.22 4.59
CA LEU A 57 -11.05 10.53 3.44
C LEU A 57 -9.87 9.57 3.40
N ASN A 58 -9.64 8.94 2.25
CA ASN A 58 -8.39 8.26 1.97
C ASN A 58 -7.34 9.27 1.50
N ILE A 59 -6.11 9.06 1.94
CA ILE A 59 -4.94 9.81 1.48
C ILE A 59 -4.06 8.87 0.67
N THR A 60 -3.60 9.31 -0.50
CA THR A 60 -2.63 8.59 -1.31
C THR A 60 -1.40 9.45 -1.60
N LYS A 61 -0.50 8.93 -2.44
CA LYS A 61 0.73 9.62 -2.84
C LYS A 61 0.44 11.04 -3.34
N PRO A 62 1.37 11.99 -3.12
CA PRO A 62 2.55 11.90 -2.27
C PRO A 62 2.28 12.28 -0.80
N TYR A 63 1.02 12.48 -0.40
CA TYR A 63 0.69 13.24 0.80
C TYR A 63 0.59 12.44 2.10
N LYS A 64 0.71 11.10 2.06
CA LYS A 64 0.52 10.23 3.24
C LYS A 64 1.33 10.62 4.47
N GLU A 65 2.54 11.13 4.27
CA GLU A 65 3.48 11.46 5.36
C GLU A 65 3.23 12.86 5.95
N ILE A 66 2.49 13.72 5.27
CA ILE A 66 2.18 15.08 5.75
C ILE A 66 1.21 15.02 6.95
N PHE A 67 0.33 14.02 6.98
CA PHE A 67 -0.74 13.91 7.97
C PHE A 67 -0.34 13.17 9.26
N THR A 68 0.94 12.85 9.43
CA THR A 68 1.47 12.07 10.57
C THR A 68 1.77 12.94 11.80
N GLN A 69 1.99 14.24 11.58
CA GLN A 69 2.39 15.20 12.60
C GLN A 69 1.28 15.41 13.65
N ASN A 70 1.69 15.75 14.87
CA ASN A 70 0.79 16.09 16.00
C ASN A 70 -0.15 14.97 16.44
N LEU A 71 0.25 13.70 16.23
CA LEU A 71 -0.48 12.52 16.70
C LEU A 71 0.25 11.89 17.89
N VAL A 72 -0.49 11.39 18.88
CA VAL A 72 0.11 10.81 20.11
C VAL A 72 1.09 9.67 19.81
N THR A 73 0.82 8.88 18.76
CA THR A 73 1.65 7.73 18.36
C THR A 73 2.42 7.95 17.06
N GLU A 74 2.46 9.18 16.53
CA GLU A 74 3.13 9.61 15.27
C GLU A 74 3.37 8.47 14.25
N PRO A 75 2.31 7.93 13.63
CA PRO A 75 2.46 6.86 12.64
C PRO A 75 3.28 7.36 11.45
N GLU A 76 4.12 6.50 10.86
CA GLU A 76 5.03 6.94 9.78
C GLU A 76 4.35 7.30 8.45
N SER A 77 3.05 6.97 8.30
CA SER A 77 2.23 7.26 7.12
C SER A 77 0.75 7.18 7.50
N ILE A 78 -0.09 8.00 6.89
CA ILE A 78 -1.55 7.97 7.03
C ILE A 78 -2.19 7.77 5.65
N ASN A 79 -3.12 6.81 5.53
CA ASN A 79 -3.90 6.61 4.31
C ASN A 79 -5.43 6.66 4.55
N CYS A 80 -5.88 6.78 5.81
CA CYS A 80 -7.28 6.75 6.18
C CYS A 80 -7.56 7.76 7.31
N ILE A 81 -8.36 8.77 7.01
CA ILE A 81 -8.91 9.73 7.98
C ILE A 81 -10.38 9.38 8.21
N TYR A 82 -10.79 9.32 9.47
CA TYR A 82 -12.12 8.86 9.89
C TYR A 82 -12.61 9.65 11.10
N ASP A 83 -13.81 9.30 11.59
CA ASP A 83 -14.46 9.98 12.72
C ASP A 83 -14.58 11.50 12.48
N ASN A 84 -15.09 11.87 11.30
CA ASN A 84 -15.26 13.25 10.84
C ASN A 84 -13.97 14.09 10.90
N GLY A 85 -12.81 13.48 10.61
CA GLY A 85 -11.53 14.18 10.52
C GLY A 85 -10.69 14.12 11.79
N THR A 86 -11.26 13.65 12.90
CA THR A 86 -10.61 13.67 14.22
C THR A 86 -9.62 12.53 14.44
N LYS A 87 -9.74 11.44 13.67
CA LYS A 87 -8.86 10.29 13.78
C LYS A 87 -8.22 9.95 12.45
N ARG A 88 -6.99 9.44 12.53
CA ARG A 88 -6.13 9.13 11.38
C ARG A 88 -5.40 7.83 11.65
N THR A 89 -5.27 6.99 10.63
CA THR A 89 -4.44 5.79 10.70
C THR A 89 -3.91 5.37 9.32
N SER A 90 -3.03 4.39 9.31
CA SER A 90 -2.70 3.63 8.11
C SER A 90 -3.43 2.28 8.12
N THR A 91 -4.03 1.96 6.99
CA THR A 91 -4.62 0.66 6.68
C THR A 91 -3.80 -0.11 5.63
N ASP A 92 -2.74 0.50 5.06
CA ASP A 92 -1.91 -0.14 4.04
C ASP A 92 -1.25 -1.42 4.56
N GLY A 93 -0.63 -1.36 5.74
CA GLY A 93 0.09 -2.48 6.34
C GLY A 93 -0.83 -3.66 6.67
N VAL A 94 -1.96 -3.41 7.33
CA VAL A 94 -2.96 -4.47 7.59
C VAL A 94 -3.57 -5.00 6.30
N GLY A 95 -3.83 -4.15 5.31
CA GLY A 95 -4.31 -4.58 4.01
C GLY A 95 -3.34 -5.51 3.28
N PHE A 96 -2.04 -5.22 3.37
CA PHE A 96 -0.99 -6.10 2.84
C PHE A 96 -0.97 -7.46 3.56
N ILE A 97 -1.03 -7.48 4.90
CA ILE A 97 -1.05 -8.73 5.67
C ILE A 97 -2.30 -9.57 5.35
N ASN A 98 -3.48 -8.95 5.29
CA ASN A 98 -4.72 -9.63 4.92
C ASN A 98 -4.61 -10.25 3.51
N ASP A 99 -4.00 -9.54 2.58
CA ASP A 99 -3.83 -10.05 1.22
C ASP A 99 -2.87 -11.25 1.16
N LEU A 100 -1.73 -11.19 1.86
CA LEU A 100 -0.84 -12.35 2.00
C LEU A 100 -1.57 -13.55 2.59
N GLN A 101 -2.38 -13.34 3.63
CA GLN A 101 -3.18 -14.40 4.25
C GLN A 101 -4.21 -14.98 3.27
N SER A 102 -4.90 -14.15 2.49
CA SER A 102 -5.87 -14.61 1.48
C SER A 102 -5.20 -15.48 0.40
N LYS A 103 -3.94 -15.19 0.09
CA LYS A 103 -3.08 -15.96 -0.83
C LYS A 103 -2.37 -17.14 -0.17
N LYS A 104 -2.63 -17.39 1.12
CA LYS A 104 -1.98 -18.45 1.93
C LYS A 104 -0.45 -18.35 1.95
N ILE A 105 0.07 -17.13 1.91
CA ILE A 105 1.51 -16.86 2.02
C ILE A 105 1.84 -16.65 3.50
N ASP A 106 2.55 -17.62 4.08
CA ASP A 106 3.15 -17.49 5.41
C ASP A 106 4.54 -16.88 5.29
N TYR A 107 4.69 -15.64 5.74
CA TYR A 107 5.97 -14.91 5.70
C TYR A 107 6.86 -15.15 6.93
N THR A 108 6.45 -16.04 7.84
CA THR A 108 7.20 -16.36 9.05
C THR A 108 8.56 -16.95 8.69
N ASN A 109 9.62 -16.47 9.36
CA ASN A 109 11.00 -16.88 9.14
C ASN A 109 11.56 -16.67 7.71
N MET A 110 10.88 -15.89 6.86
CA MET A 110 11.38 -15.52 5.53
C MET A 110 12.44 -14.43 5.58
N ASN A 111 13.35 -14.44 4.60
CA ASN A 111 14.17 -13.29 4.22
C ASN A 111 13.38 -12.42 3.25
N ILE A 112 12.99 -11.22 3.68
CA ILE A 112 12.09 -10.34 2.93
C ILE A 112 12.85 -9.07 2.55
N MET A 113 12.74 -8.62 1.30
CA MET A 113 13.21 -7.31 0.89
C MET A 113 12.05 -6.38 0.56
N VAL A 114 12.07 -5.16 1.10
CA VAL A 114 11.20 -4.06 0.68
C VAL A 114 12.00 -3.04 -0.11
N TYR A 115 11.63 -2.84 -1.37
CA TYR A 115 12.27 -1.89 -2.28
C TYR A 115 11.42 -0.63 -2.43
N GLY A 116 12.00 0.53 -2.14
CA GLY A 116 11.33 1.83 -2.11
C GLY A 116 10.79 2.15 -0.71
N LEU A 117 11.13 3.33 -0.19
CA LEU A 117 10.96 3.70 1.23
C LEU A 117 9.99 4.88 1.45
N GLY A 118 8.89 4.94 0.69
CA GLY A 118 7.81 5.93 0.86
C GLY A 118 6.70 5.50 1.83
N GLY A 119 5.67 6.33 2.01
CA GLY A 119 4.61 6.11 3.00
C GLY A 119 3.97 4.70 3.07
N ALA A 120 3.63 4.10 1.92
CA ALA A 120 3.05 2.74 1.90
C ALA A 120 4.04 1.69 2.43
N SER A 121 5.31 1.77 2.01
CA SER A 121 6.37 0.85 2.45
C SER A 121 6.62 0.92 3.95
N LYS A 122 6.56 2.12 4.55
CA LYS A 122 6.71 2.34 5.99
C LYS A 122 5.63 1.60 6.77
N SER A 123 4.39 1.66 6.30
CA SER A 123 3.29 0.90 6.91
C SER A 123 3.44 -0.62 6.73
N ILE A 124 3.92 -1.08 5.58
CA ILE A 124 4.17 -2.51 5.31
C ILE A 124 5.29 -3.03 6.21
N LEU A 125 6.44 -2.35 6.23
CA LEU A 125 7.61 -2.70 7.03
C LEU A 125 7.26 -2.90 8.51
N ASN A 126 6.47 -2.00 9.08
CA ASN A 126 6.04 -2.07 10.48
C ASN A 126 5.01 -3.18 10.77
N SER A 127 4.38 -3.75 9.73
CA SER A 127 3.39 -4.82 9.85
C SER A 127 4.01 -6.23 9.77
N ILE A 128 5.19 -6.37 9.15
CA ILE A 128 5.91 -7.64 8.98
C ILE A 128 6.78 -7.92 10.22
N LYS A 129 6.20 -8.56 11.24
CA LYS A 129 6.86 -8.75 12.55
C LYS A 129 7.54 -10.11 12.78
N THR A 130 7.25 -11.13 11.95
CA THR A 130 7.69 -12.52 12.16
C THR A 130 8.67 -13.03 11.09
N SER A 131 9.18 -12.14 10.24
CA SER A 131 10.21 -12.49 9.26
C SER A 131 11.55 -12.78 9.95
N ARG A 132 12.42 -13.56 9.29
CA ARG A 132 13.78 -13.82 9.79
C ARG A 132 14.66 -12.59 9.59
N ASN A 133 14.62 -12.02 8.39
CA ASN A 133 15.33 -10.79 8.06
C ASN A 133 14.40 -9.89 7.26
N LEU A 134 14.40 -8.60 7.59
CA LEU A 134 13.70 -7.57 6.84
C LEU A 134 14.71 -6.60 6.25
N PHE A 135 15.00 -6.80 4.97
CA PHE A 135 15.91 -5.99 4.20
C PHE A 135 15.20 -4.79 3.58
N VAL A 136 15.86 -3.64 3.59
CA VAL A 136 15.43 -2.42 2.93
C VAL A 136 16.37 -2.06 1.79
N ALA A 137 15.79 -1.59 0.69
CA ALA A 137 16.51 -1.13 -0.49
C ALA A 137 15.82 0.09 -1.10
N SER A 138 16.61 1.00 -1.69
CA SER A 138 16.14 2.24 -2.31
C SER A 138 17.18 2.74 -3.31
N ARG A 139 16.77 3.57 -4.27
CA ARG A 139 17.69 4.30 -5.16
C ARG A 139 18.52 5.35 -4.41
N THR A 140 17.99 5.84 -3.29
CA THR A 140 18.62 6.87 -2.46
C THR A 140 19.13 6.22 -1.18
N GLU A 141 20.45 6.15 -1.04
CA GLU A 141 21.13 5.55 0.13
C GLU A 141 20.69 6.21 1.44
N ALA A 142 20.55 7.54 1.47
CA ALA A 142 20.11 8.27 2.65
C ALA A 142 18.75 7.77 3.19
N ASN A 143 17.84 7.33 2.32
CA ASN A 143 16.55 6.77 2.76
C ASN A 143 16.73 5.44 3.48
N ILE A 144 17.69 4.62 3.04
CA ILE A 144 18.03 3.33 3.68
C ILE A 144 18.57 3.58 5.07
N GLU A 145 19.54 4.49 5.19
CA GLU A 145 20.15 4.89 6.46
C GLU A 145 19.10 5.45 7.43
N GLU A 146 18.20 6.31 6.95
CA GLU A 146 17.11 6.85 7.76
C GLU A 146 16.16 5.75 8.26
N ALA A 147 15.76 4.83 7.40
CA ALA A 147 14.87 3.72 7.78
C ALA A 147 15.49 2.82 8.84
N ILE A 148 16.77 2.46 8.69
CA ILE A 148 17.51 1.64 9.67
C ILE A 148 17.71 2.40 10.99
N LYS A 149 17.98 3.71 10.92
CA LYS A 149 18.09 4.56 12.12
C LYS A 149 16.78 4.59 12.92
N LYS A 150 15.62 4.66 12.24
CA LYS A 150 14.31 4.64 12.89
C LYS A 150 13.96 3.27 13.47
N ASN A 151 14.31 2.19 12.77
CA ASN A 151 14.07 0.84 13.23
C ASN A 151 15.30 -0.05 12.98
N PRO A 152 16.12 -0.31 14.02
CA PRO A 152 17.33 -1.13 13.91
C PRO A 152 17.10 -2.59 13.50
N ASN A 153 15.85 -3.06 13.49
CA ASN A 153 15.52 -4.40 12.99
C ASN A 153 15.60 -4.47 11.46
N PHE A 154 15.49 -3.32 10.76
CA PHE A 154 15.69 -3.25 9.32
C PHE A 154 17.17 -3.36 8.99
N LYS A 155 17.49 -4.06 7.90
CA LYS A 155 18.86 -4.28 7.45
C LYS A 155 19.03 -3.79 6.03
N LYS A 156 20.18 -3.19 5.71
CA LYS A 156 20.54 -2.96 4.31
C LYS A 156 20.67 -4.32 3.61
N TYR A 157 20.10 -4.44 2.42
CA TYR A 157 20.25 -5.67 1.64
C TYR A 157 21.74 -5.97 1.38
N ASN A 158 22.15 -7.21 1.67
CA ASN A 158 23.55 -7.63 1.73
C ASN A 158 23.86 -8.86 0.85
N GLY A 159 22.97 -9.21 -0.08
CA GLY A 159 23.16 -10.35 -0.99
C GLY A 159 22.71 -11.71 -0.43
N GLN A 160 22.09 -11.75 0.75
CA GLN A 160 21.45 -12.98 1.24
C GLN A 160 20.28 -13.41 0.34
N SER A 161 20.03 -14.72 0.28
CA SER A 161 18.92 -15.27 -0.50
C SER A 161 17.57 -14.76 0.03
N LEU A 162 16.71 -14.29 -0.87
CA LEU A 162 15.40 -13.70 -0.57
C LEU A 162 14.27 -14.67 -0.85
N ASP A 163 13.29 -14.74 0.05
CA ASP A 163 12.06 -15.54 -0.10
C ASP A 163 10.88 -14.70 -0.58
N LEU A 164 10.87 -13.39 -0.27
CA LEU A 164 9.85 -12.45 -0.72
C LEU A 164 10.48 -11.10 -1.06
N VAL A 165 10.18 -10.55 -2.23
CA VAL A 165 10.56 -9.20 -2.65
C VAL A 165 9.30 -8.37 -2.83
N ILE A 166 9.22 -7.24 -2.13
CA ILE A 166 8.09 -6.31 -2.15
C ILE A 166 8.55 -5.01 -2.80
N SER A 167 8.03 -4.69 -3.98
CA SER A 167 8.24 -3.40 -4.62
C SER A 167 7.20 -2.40 -4.16
N CYS A 168 7.69 -1.29 -3.63
CA CYS A 168 6.92 -0.12 -3.25
C CYS A 168 7.28 1.11 -4.11
N ALA A 169 8.08 0.93 -5.16
CA ALA A 169 8.47 2.00 -6.06
C ALA A 169 7.31 2.38 -7.00
N GLN A 170 7.12 3.67 -7.26
CA GLN A 170 6.07 4.11 -8.19
C GLN A 170 6.34 3.68 -9.63
N ASN A 171 7.63 3.69 -10.02
CA ASN A 171 8.13 3.28 -11.31
C ASN A 171 9.45 2.53 -11.08
N LEU A 172 9.72 1.55 -11.95
CA LEU A 172 11.02 0.91 -12.07
C LEU A 172 11.65 1.40 -13.37
N ASP A 173 12.84 1.96 -13.27
CA ASP A 173 13.67 2.23 -14.44
C ASP A 173 14.48 0.98 -14.81
N LEU A 174 15.06 0.98 -16.02
CA LEU A 174 15.88 -0.14 -16.51
C LEU A 174 17.04 -0.50 -15.57
N ASN A 175 17.59 0.49 -14.86
CA ASN A 175 18.68 0.25 -13.91
C ASN A 175 18.18 -0.51 -12.68
N THR A 176 16.99 -0.19 -12.20
CA THR A 176 16.34 -0.91 -11.11
C THR A 176 15.98 -2.33 -11.51
N THR A 177 15.46 -2.53 -12.72
CA THR A 177 15.17 -3.88 -13.23
C THR A 177 16.43 -4.73 -13.31
N LYS A 178 17.53 -4.19 -13.84
CA LYS A 178 18.83 -4.89 -13.84
C LYS A 178 19.33 -5.19 -12.42
N HIS A 179 19.10 -4.29 -11.47
CA HIS A 179 19.43 -4.57 -10.08
C HIS A 179 18.64 -5.77 -9.54
N PHE A 180 17.37 -5.91 -9.92
CA PHE A 180 16.55 -7.05 -9.55
C PHE A 180 16.98 -8.37 -10.20
N GLU A 181 17.49 -8.35 -11.43
CA GLU A 181 18.06 -9.54 -12.09
C GLU A 181 19.30 -10.10 -11.35
N HIS A 182 19.97 -9.27 -10.54
CA HIS A 182 21.15 -9.67 -9.77
C HIS A 182 20.85 -9.96 -8.29
N LEU A 183 19.58 -9.94 -7.88
CA LEU A 183 19.21 -10.37 -6.53
C LEU A 183 19.48 -11.86 -6.36
N ASN A 184 19.94 -12.22 -5.16
CA ASN A 184 20.07 -13.61 -4.78
C ASN A 184 18.68 -14.10 -4.38
N LEU A 185 17.99 -14.76 -5.31
CA LEU A 185 16.64 -15.29 -5.09
C LEU A 185 16.70 -16.76 -4.67
N SER A 186 15.81 -17.17 -3.77
CA SER A 186 15.57 -18.58 -3.50
C SER A 186 14.74 -19.21 -4.63
N GLN A 187 14.71 -20.55 -4.71
CA GLN A 187 13.99 -21.25 -5.79
C GLN A 187 12.48 -20.91 -5.83
N ASN A 188 11.90 -20.53 -4.69
CA ASN A 188 10.48 -20.24 -4.54
C ASN A 188 10.22 -18.77 -4.15
N THR A 189 11.14 -17.86 -4.52
CA THR A 189 10.93 -16.44 -4.22
C THR A 189 9.60 -15.95 -4.76
N LEU A 190 8.86 -15.26 -3.90
CA LEU A 190 7.67 -14.53 -4.26
C LEU A 190 8.03 -13.07 -4.59
N LEU A 191 7.44 -12.55 -5.66
CA LEU A 191 7.51 -11.15 -6.02
C LEU A 191 6.15 -10.51 -5.80
N TYR A 192 6.15 -9.36 -5.14
CA TYR A 192 4.95 -8.59 -4.87
C TYR A 192 5.18 -7.14 -5.30
N ASP A 193 4.40 -6.63 -6.25
CA ASP A 193 4.37 -5.20 -6.56
C ASP A 193 3.11 -4.59 -5.95
N ILE A 194 3.24 -3.57 -5.11
CA ILE A 194 2.07 -2.91 -4.51
C ILE A 194 1.27 -2.08 -5.53
N ASN A 195 1.82 -1.87 -6.72
CA ASN A 195 1.09 -1.29 -7.83
C ASN A 195 0.21 -2.34 -8.51
N TYR A 196 -0.95 -1.93 -9.01
CA TYR A 196 -1.93 -2.85 -9.59
C TYR A 196 -1.92 -2.89 -11.12
N SER A 197 -1.66 -1.78 -11.80
CA SER A 197 -1.71 -1.72 -13.27
C SER A 197 -0.70 -0.73 -13.84
N ASN A 198 0.55 -1.15 -13.94
CA ASN A 198 1.62 -0.34 -14.52
C ASN A 198 2.68 -1.21 -15.19
N GLN A 199 3.60 -0.55 -15.89
CA GLN A 199 4.71 -1.18 -16.59
C GLN A 199 5.62 -1.99 -15.65
N THR A 200 5.63 -1.70 -14.35
CA THR A 200 6.48 -2.40 -13.37
C THR A 200 6.02 -3.83 -13.16
N ASN A 201 4.71 -4.11 -13.19
CA ASN A 201 4.18 -5.47 -13.12
C ASN A 201 4.73 -6.35 -14.26
N LYS A 202 4.77 -5.82 -15.48
CA LYS A 202 5.33 -6.53 -16.64
C LYS A 202 6.83 -6.78 -16.46
N LEU A 203 7.58 -5.77 -16.03
CA LEU A 203 9.02 -5.92 -15.81
C LEU A 203 9.33 -6.97 -14.74
N PHE A 204 8.54 -7.03 -13.66
CA PHE A 204 8.70 -8.04 -12.62
C PHE A 204 8.31 -9.44 -13.09
N SER A 205 7.21 -9.58 -13.83
CA SER A 205 6.78 -10.89 -14.36
C SER A 205 7.72 -11.46 -15.41
N ASP A 206 8.45 -10.58 -16.12
CA ASP A 206 9.40 -10.94 -17.17
C ASP A 206 10.80 -11.29 -16.61
N LEU A 207 11.04 -11.12 -15.30
CA LEU A 207 12.27 -11.57 -14.66
C LEU A 207 12.38 -13.10 -14.81
N SER A 208 13.31 -13.55 -15.64
CA SER A 208 13.53 -14.95 -16.03
C SER A 208 13.75 -15.91 -14.85
N ILE A 209 14.07 -15.36 -13.69
CA ILE A 209 14.33 -16.04 -12.42
C ILE A 209 13.04 -16.36 -11.64
N VAL A 210 11.88 -15.86 -12.07
CA VAL A 210 10.62 -16.04 -11.35
C VAL A 210 9.63 -16.81 -12.21
N GLY A 211 9.21 -17.98 -11.72
CA GLY A 211 8.09 -18.69 -12.35
C GLY A 211 6.85 -17.81 -12.30
N LYS A 212 6.08 -17.73 -13.40
CA LYS A 212 4.86 -16.89 -13.52
C LYS A 212 3.89 -17.01 -12.33
N ASN A 213 3.91 -18.13 -11.61
CA ASN A 213 3.07 -18.40 -10.44
C ASN A 213 3.52 -17.72 -9.15
N ASN A 214 4.67 -17.05 -9.15
CA ASN A 214 5.26 -16.42 -7.96
C ASN A 214 5.17 -14.89 -7.98
N PHE A 215 4.41 -14.30 -8.90
CA PHE A 215 4.19 -12.86 -8.97
C PHE A 215 2.79 -12.48 -8.50
N TYR A 216 2.72 -11.45 -7.64
CA TYR A 216 1.49 -10.85 -7.16
C TYR A 216 1.48 -9.34 -7.42
N ASN A 217 0.40 -8.85 -8.01
CA ASN A 217 0.13 -7.42 -8.14
C ASN A 217 -0.53 -6.85 -6.87
N GLY A 218 -0.70 -5.53 -6.85
CA GLY A 218 -1.24 -4.78 -5.73
C GLY A 218 -2.76 -4.73 -5.61
N ILE A 219 -3.55 -5.39 -6.48
CA ILE A 219 -5.02 -5.34 -6.41
C ILE A 219 -5.52 -5.88 -5.07
N GLY A 220 -4.95 -6.99 -4.62
CA GLY A 220 -5.34 -7.62 -3.36
C GLY A 220 -5.16 -6.67 -2.17
N MET A 221 -3.95 -6.13 -2.00
CA MET A 221 -3.66 -5.12 -0.98
C MET A 221 -4.56 -3.87 -1.12
N LEU A 222 -4.79 -3.38 -2.34
CA LEU A 222 -5.64 -2.21 -2.61
C LEU A 222 -7.07 -2.40 -2.09
N VAL A 223 -7.68 -3.55 -2.34
CA VAL A 223 -9.05 -3.84 -1.89
C VAL A 223 -9.08 -4.08 -0.37
N GLU A 224 -8.10 -4.79 0.18
CA GLU A 224 -8.02 -5.09 1.61
C GLU A 224 -7.84 -3.84 2.47
N GLN A 225 -6.92 -2.93 2.09
CA GLN A 225 -6.75 -1.66 2.84
C GLN A 225 -8.03 -0.80 2.77
N ALA A 226 -8.73 -0.83 1.63
CA ALA A 226 -9.98 -0.09 1.45
C ALA A 226 -11.08 -0.68 2.34
N SER A 227 -11.13 -2.01 2.49
CA SER A 227 -12.06 -2.72 3.37
C SER A 227 -11.85 -2.32 4.84
N GLU A 228 -10.60 -2.29 5.29
CA GLU A 228 -10.28 -1.86 6.66
C GLU A 228 -10.61 -0.37 6.90
N CYS A 229 -10.39 0.51 5.92
CA CYS A 229 -10.79 1.91 6.04
C CYS A 229 -12.33 2.08 6.01
N PHE A 230 -13.04 1.31 5.18
CA PHE A 230 -14.51 1.28 5.16
C PHE A 230 -15.10 0.81 6.50
N LYS A 231 -14.46 -0.18 7.13
CA LYS A 231 -14.80 -0.64 8.48
C LYS A 231 -14.63 0.48 9.51
N LEU A 232 -13.60 1.33 9.40
CA LEU A 232 -13.44 2.49 10.29
C LEU A 232 -14.53 3.54 10.10
N TRP A 233 -15.05 3.72 8.89
CA TRP A 233 -16.12 4.69 8.62
C TRP A 233 -17.51 4.22 9.03
N PHE A 234 -17.81 2.92 8.85
CA PHE A 234 -19.18 2.40 8.98
C PHE A 234 -19.33 1.27 9.99
N ASN A 235 -18.25 0.80 10.61
CA ASN A 235 -18.23 -0.39 11.47
C ASN A 235 -18.81 -1.64 10.77
N LYS A 236 -18.56 -1.76 9.46
CA LYS A 236 -18.96 -2.87 8.59
C LYS A 236 -17.76 -3.35 7.81
N LYS A 237 -17.46 -4.65 7.83
CA LYS A 237 -16.37 -5.24 7.05
C LYS A 237 -16.94 -5.82 5.76
N PRO A 238 -16.65 -5.22 4.58
CA PRO A 238 -17.14 -5.74 3.30
C PRO A 238 -16.45 -7.03 2.91
N GLU A 239 -17.16 -7.83 2.12
CA GLU A 239 -16.60 -8.97 1.39
C GLU A 239 -15.75 -8.46 0.22
N VAL A 240 -14.55 -9.03 0.07
CA VAL A 240 -13.51 -8.48 -0.83
C VAL A 240 -13.22 -9.36 -2.04
N GLU A 241 -13.46 -10.67 -1.95
CA GLU A 241 -12.97 -11.65 -2.96
C GLU A 241 -13.58 -11.43 -4.35
N GLU A 242 -14.88 -11.18 -4.44
CA GLU A 242 -15.54 -10.91 -5.73
C GLU A 242 -14.99 -9.63 -6.38
N ILE A 243 -14.71 -8.60 -5.58
CA ILE A 243 -14.18 -7.32 -6.06
C ILE A 243 -12.73 -7.50 -6.52
N LYS A 244 -11.91 -8.25 -5.77
CA LYS A 244 -10.54 -8.61 -6.18
C LYS A 244 -10.53 -9.35 -7.52
N SER A 245 -11.42 -10.35 -7.71
CA SER A 245 -11.52 -11.11 -8.96
C SER A 245 -11.88 -10.21 -10.14
N LYS A 246 -12.95 -9.41 -10.00
CA LYS A 246 -13.42 -8.50 -11.06
C LYS A 246 -12.39 -7.46 -11.48
N LEU A 247 -11.56 -7.00 -10.55
CA LEU A 247 -10.51 -6.03 -10.86
C LEU A 247 -9.32 -6.69 -11.55
N ASN A 248 -8.94 -7.90 -11.15
CA ASN A 248 -7.86 -8.64 -11.81
C ASN A 248 -8.22 -9.05 -13.25
N GLU A 249 -9.47 -9.40 -13.54
CA GLU A 249 -9.92 -9.75 -14.91
C GLU A 249 -9.83 -8.58 -15.91
N ARG A 250 -9.74 -7.35 -15.43
CA ARG A 250 -9.68 -6.14 -16.26
C ARG A 250 -8.27 -5.70 -16.63
N LEU A 251 -7.25 -6.41 -16.13
CA LEU A 251 -5.83 -6.09 -16.26
C LEU A 251 -5.12 -7.11 -17.15
#